data_AF-X1M3Y2-F1
#
_entry.id   AF-X1M3Y2-F1
#
_cell.length_a   1.000
_cell.length_b   1.000
_cell.length_c   1.000
_cell.angle_alpha   90.00
_cell.angle_beta   90.00
_cell.angle_gamma   90.00
#
_symmetry.space_group_name_H-M   'P 1'
#
loop_
_entity.id
_entity.type
_entity.pdbx_description
1 polymer ?
#
loop_
_entity_poly.entity_id
_entity_poly.type
_entity_poly.pdbx_seq_one_letter_code
_entity_poly.pdbx_strand_id
1 'polypeptide(L)'
;RMNFGLGCVRAIRERVKEEFLLFYRHTPVDWNDRGYTIEDSNVFCSRLGEEGLDVIDVSPSSDDSHSHVEYADEIKKAVRIPVIAVGGMEDPQKGKRALSSNKCDLVAIGRGLIADPYWPIKVKEGREKEIIRCIKCNEKCYGNLIKDIPISCAQNRNVGFE
;
A
#
# COMPACT_ATOMS: atom_id res chain seq x y z
N ARG A 1 -0.74 23.03 -6.23
CA ARG A 1 -1.39 21.73 -6.49
C ARG A 1 -1.70 20.93 -5.21
N MET A 2 -1.11 21.26 -4.05
CA MET A 2 -1.26 20.49 -2.80
C MET A 2 -2.45 20.88 -1.92
N ASN A 3 -3.07 22.05 -2.13
CA ASN A 3 -4.07 22.63 -1.21
C ASN A 3 -5.23 21.70 -0.89
N PHE A 4 -5.72 20.94 -1.89
CA PHE A 4 -6.84 20.03 -1.65
C PHE A 4 -6.44 18.88 -0.72
N GLY A 5 -5.32 18.19 -0.99
CA GLY A 5 -4.84 17.09 -0.14
C GLY A 5 -4.50 17.55 1.27
N LEU A 6 -3.76 18.65 1.41
CA LEU A 6 -3.42 19.23 2.72
C LEU A 6 -4.67 19.68 3.48
N GLY A 7 -5.62 20.33 2.78
CA GLY A 7 -6.88 20.78 3.36
C GLY A 7 -7.74 19.62 3.88
N CYS A 8 -7.80 18.50 3.15
CA CYS A 8 -8.49 17.29 3.61
C CYS A 8 -7.87 16.73 4.89
N VAL A 9 -6.55 16.56 4.94
CA VAL A 9 -5.87 16.04 6.14
C VAL A 9 -6.11 16.97 7.34
N ARG A 10 -5.93 18.29 7.15
CA ARG A 10 -6.16 19.28 8.20
C ARG A 10 -7.59 19.23 8.73
N ALA A 11 -8.59 19.28 7.85
CA ALA A 11 -10.00 19.29 8.24
C ALA A 11 -10.39 18.01 8.98
N ILE A 12 -9.86 16.85 8.56
CA ILE A 12 -10.10 15.58 9.25
C ILE A 12 -9.41 15.58 10.62
N ARG A 13 -8.12 15.95 10.69
CA ARG A 13 -7.35 16.00 11.94
C ARG A 13 -8.00 16.92 12.97
N GLU A 14 -8.46 18.10 12.57
CA GLU A 14 -9.18 19.03 13.45
C GLU A 14 -10.44 18.39 14.06
N ARG A 15 -11.14 17.52 13.31
CA ARG A 15 -12.39 16.90 13.75
C ARG A 15 -12.19 15.68 14.63
N VAL A 16 -11.17 14.86 14.34
CA VAL A 16 -10.92 13.58 15.02
C VAL A 16 -9.84 13.66 16.10
N LYS A 17 -9.02 14.73 16.09
CA LYS A 17 -7.88 14.94 17.01
C LYS A 17 -6.96 13.71 17.01
N GLU A 18 -6.22 13.49 18.09
CA GLU A 18 -5.32 12.33 18.25
C GLU A 18 -6.03 11.01 18.60
N GLU A 19 -7.38 10.97 18.52
CA GLU A 19 -8.15 9.76 18.84
C GLU A 19 -8.09 8.70 17.72
N PHE A 20 -7.73 9.12 16.49
CA PHE A 20 -7.68 8.26 15.31
C PHE A 20 -6.36 8.41 14.58
N LEU A 21 -5.91 7.29 14.00
CA LEU A 21 -4.82 7.30 13.04
C LEU A 21 -5.32 7.77 11.66
N LEU A 22 -4.59 8.69 11.05
CA LEU A 22 -4.85 9.19 9.70
C LEU A 22 -3.83 8.64 8.72
N PHE A 23 -4.32 7.88 7.75
CA PHE A 23 -3.54 7.29 6.69
C PHE A 23 -3.86 8.01 5.38
N TYR A 24 -2.84 8.24 4.57
CA TYR A 24 -3.00 8.78 3.22
C TYR A 24 -2.35 7.80 2.24
N ARG A 25 -3.05 7.48 1.15
CA ARG A 25 -2.50 6.64 0.09
C ARG A 25 -2.17 7.49 -1.13
N HIS A 26 -0.90 7.49 -1.50
CA HIS A 26 -0.32 8.39 -2.50
C HIS A 26 0.28 7.63 -3.68
N THR A 27 -0.03 8.10 -4.89
CA THR A 27 0.69 7.68 -6.09
C THR A 27 1.94 8.53 -6.20
N PRO A 28 3.16 7.95 -6.19
CA PRO A 28 4.40 8.72 -6.05
C PRO A 28 4.81 9.50 -7.30
N VAL A 29 4.31 9.13 -8.48
CA VAL A 29 4.65 9.77 -9.77
C VAL A 29 3.42 9.79 -10.65
N ASP A 30 3.22 10.88 -11.40
CA ASP A 30 2.27 10.95 -12.50
C ASP A 30 3.03 10.87 -13.82
N TRP A 31 2.81 9.79 -14.58
CA TRP A 31 3.56 9.47 -15.81
C TRP A 31 3.18 10.32 -17.03
N ASN A 32 2.28 11.29 -16.87
CA ASN A 32 2.01 12.26 -17.92
C ASN A 32 3.19 13.24 -18.08
N ASP A 33 3.45 13.73 -19.30
CA ASP A 33 4.54 14.69 -19.59
C ASP A 33 4.49 15.98 -18.75
N ARG A 34 3.33 16.31 -18.18
CA ARG A 34 3.10 17.46 -17.29
C ARG A 34 2.71 17.06 -15.87
N GLY A 35 2.83 15.78 -15.56
CA GLY A 35 2.59 15.19 -14.25
C GLY A 35 3.56 15.70 -13.19
N TYR A 36 3.31 15.34 -11.94
CA TYR A 36 4.22 15.60 -10.84
C TYR A 36 5.26 14.48 -10.72
N THR A 37 6.47 14.84 -10.27
CA THR A 37 7.59 13.91 -10.14
C THR A 37 7.68 13.31 -8.73
N ILE A 38 8.65 12.41 -8.52
CA ILE A 38 8.95 11.89 -7.18
C ILE A 38 9.43 13.00 -6.24
N GLU A 39 10.17 13.99 -6.74
CA GLU A 39 10.61 15.15 -5.95
C GLU A 39 9.43 16.01 -5.49
N ASP A 40 8.45 16.23 -6.37
CA ASP A 40 7.19 16.90 -5.99
C ASP A 40 6.45 16.11 -4.91
N SER A 41 6.41 14.78 -5.04
CA SER A 41 5.80 13.88 -4.06
C SER A 41 6.52 13.89 -2.72
N ASN A 42 7.86 13.96 -2.71
CA ASN A 42 8.65 14.10 -1.49
C ASN A 42 8.24 15.35 -0.71
N VAL A 43 8.13 16.49 -1.40
CA VAL A 43 7.65 17.75 -0.80
C VAL A 43 6.23 17.57 -0.28
N PHE A 44 5.32 17.04 -1.10
CA PHE A 44 3.92 16.89 -0.70
C PHE A 44 3.73 15.96 0.51
N CYS A 45 4.38 14.80 0.54
CA CYS A 45 4.28 13.85 1.65
C CYS A 45 4.88 14.42 2.94
N SER A 46 5.98 15.17 2.85
CA SER A 46 6.56 15.86 4.00
C SER A 46 5.58 16.88 4.59
N ARG A 47 4.94 17.68 3.72
CA ARG A 47 3.91 18.65 4.13
C ARG A 47 2.66 17.97 4.70
N LEU A 48 2.24 16.82 4.19
CA LEU A 48 1.13 16.05 4.78
C LEU A 48 1.44 15.65 6.23
N GLY A 49 2.67 15.22 6.52
CA GLY A 49 3.12 14.93 7.89
C GLY A 49 3.03 16.15 8.82
N GLU A 50 3.39 17.34 8.33
CA GLU A 50 3.25 18.60 9.09
C GLU A 50 1.79 18.97 9.39
N GLU A 51 0.85 18.58 8.53
CA GLU A 51 -0.59 18.79 8.73
C GLU A 51 -1.23 17.74 9.68
N GLY A 52 -0.41 16.85 10.26
CA GLY A 52 -0.84 15.85 11.22
C GLY A 52 -1.26 14.52 10.60
N LEU A 53 -0.72 14.14 9.44
CA LEU A 53 -0.84 12.77 8.92
C LEU A 53 0.02 11.80 9.74
N ASP A 54 -0.47 10.59 10.05
CA ASP A 54 0.28 9.62 10.85
C ASP A 54 1.06 8.61 10.01
N VAL A 55 0.52 8.19 8.87
CA VAL A 55 1.14 7.15 8.02
C VAL A 55 0.88 7.43 6.55
N ILE A 56 1.90 7.24 5.72
CA ILE A 56 1.80 7.37 4.26
C ILE A 56 1.93 5.98 3.59
N ASP A 57 0.95 5.62 2.77
CA ASP A 57 0.96 4.43 1.90
C ASP A 57 1.37 4.84 0.49
N VAL A 58 2.53 4.34 0.05
CA VAL A 58 3.09 4.66 -1.26
C VAL A 58 2.71 3.57 -2.25
N SER A 59 1.87 3.92 -3.23
CA SER A 59 1.25 2.98 -4.14
C SER A 59 1.30 3.47 -5.58
N PRO A 60 2.28 3.02 -6.41
CA PRO A 60 2.39 3.33 -7.84
C PRO A 60 1.29 2.73 -8.73
N SER A 61 0.13 2.40 -8.16
CA SER A 61 -0.97 1.75 -8.88
C SER A 61 -0.49 0.48 -9.60
N SER A 62 -0.85 0.33 -10.87
CA SER A 62 -0.48 -0.79 -11.74
C SER A 62 0.82 -0.56 -12.53
N ASP A 63 1.61 0.47 -12.21
CA ASP A 63 2.88 0.70 -12.89
C ASP A 63 3.94 -0.28 -12.43
N ASP A 64 4.31 -1.24 -13.29
CA ASP A 64 5.37 -2.20 -13.03
C ASP A 64 6.71 -1.78 -13.68
N SER A 65 6.81 -0.57 -14.25
CA SER A 65 8.05 -0.09 -14.88
C SER A 65 9.18 0.17 -13.86
N HIS A 66 8.81 0.42 -12.60
CA HIS A 66 9.75 0.69 -11.52
C HIS A 66 9.41 -0.16 -10.29
N SER A 67 10.42 -0.39 -9.44
CA SER A 67 10.22 -1.11 -8.19
C SER A 67 9.42 -0.26 -7.20
N HIS A 68 8.24 -0.76 -6.80
CA HIS A 68 7.35 -0.09 -5.83
C HIS A 68 8.04 0.17 -4.49
N VAL A 69 8.97 -0.68 -4.09
CA VAL A 69 9.73 -0.54 -2.84
C VAL A 69 10.69 0.64 -2.92
N GLU A 70 11.26 0.93 -4.08
CA GLU A 70 12.18 2.06 -4.21
C GLU A 70 11.43 3.40 -4.12
N TYR A 71 10.20 3.48 -4.61
CA TYR A 71 9.38 4.67 -4.38
C TYR A 71 9.06 4.88 -2.89
N ALA A 72 8.77 3.81 -2.15
CA ALA A 72 8.59 3.90 -0.71
C ALA A 72 9.88 4.35 -0.01
N ASP A 73 11.04 3.85 -0.45
CA ASP A 73 12.36 4.23 0.07
C ASP A 73 12.64 5.73 -0.15
N GLU A 74 12.35 6.25 -1.34
CA GLU A 74 12.52 7.67 -1.66
C GLU A 74 11.63 8.57 -0.78
N ILE A 75 10.34 8.24 -0.66
CA ILE A 75 9.43 8.99 0.23
C ILE A 75 9.89 8.89 1.68
N LYS A 76 10.32 7.70 2.14
CA LYS A 76 10.78 7.49 3.52
C LYS A 76 11.97 8.36 3.89
N LYS A 77 12.87 8.65 2.95
CA LYS A 77 13.98 9.60 3.17
C LYS A 77 13.50 11.04 3.37
N ALA A 78 12.32 11.40 2.86
CA ALA A 78 11.77 12.76 2.88
C ALA A 78 10.79 13.03 4.02
N VAL A 79 10.31 12.00 4.74
CA VAL A 79 9.28 12.12 5.79
C VAL A 79 9.77 11.66 7.15
N ARG A 80 9.06 12.07 8.21
CA ARG A 80 9.29 11.63 9.59
C ARG A 80 8.24 10.64 10.11
N ILE A 81 7.21 10.39 9.32
CA ILE A 81 6.11 9.50 9.64
C ILE A 81 6.33 8.12 9.00
N PRO A 82 5.80 7.02 9.58
CA PRO A 82 5.93 5.69 9.00
C PRO A 82 5.46 5.60 7.54
N VAL A 83 6.18 4.82 6.74
CA VAL A 83 5.88 4.56 5.33
C VAL A 83 5.48 3.10 5.10
N ILE A 84 4.35 2.90 4.41
CA ILE A 84 3.89 1.60 3.93
C ILE A 84 4.34 1.41 2.47
N ALA A 85 5.02 0.30 2.19
CA ALA A 85 5.34 -0.14 0.83
C ALA A 85 4.36 -1.20 0.32
N VAL A 86 4.11 -1.19 -0.99
CA VAL A 86 3.25 -2.17 -1.68
C VAL A 86 4.01 -2.90 -2.79
N GLY A 87 3.31 -3.77 -3.54
CA GLY A 87 3.84 -4.39 -4.75
C GLY A 87 4.46 -5.77 -4.49
N GLY A 88 3.64 -6.82 -4.53
CA GLY A 88 4.14 -8.20 -4.40
C GLY A 88 4.58 -8.59 -2.99
N MET A 89 4.09 -7.89 -1.96
CA MET A 89 4.45 -8.13 -0.56
C MET A 89 3.89 -9.44 0.01
N GLU A 90 3.03 -10.14 -0.74
CA GLU A 90 2.61 -11.50 -0.43
C GLU A 90 3.75 -12.54 -0.52
N ASP A 91 4.89 -12.19 -1.12
CA ASP A 91 6.15 -12.92 -0.97
C ASP A 91 6.81 -12.53 0.36
N PRO A 92 6.85 -13.42 1.38
CA PRO A 92 7.40 -13.10 2.69
C PRO A 92 8.86 -12.65 2.62
N GLN A 93 9.65 -13.20 1.69
CA GLN A 93 11.06 -12.85 1.55
C GLN A 93 11.23 -11.45 0.97
N LYS A 94 10.35 -11.03 0.04
CA LYS A 94 10.34 -9.66 -0.47
C LYS A 94 9.97 -8.67 0.62
N GLY A 95 8.89 -8.93 1.37
CA GLY A 95 8.46 -8.06 2.47
C GLY A 95 9.53 -7.95 3.57
N LYS A 96 10.12 -9.09 3.97
CA LYS A 96 11.21 -9.13 4.96
C LYS A 96 12.41 -8.31 4.51
N ARG A 97 12.83 -8.43 3.24
CA ARG A 97 13.95 -7.64 2.69
C ARG A 97 13.65 -6.14 2.70
N ALA A 98 12.46 -5.72 2.30
CA ALA A 98 12.08 -4.31 2.30
C ALA A 98 12.16 -3.69 3.71
N LEU A 99 11.62 -4.42 4.71
CA LEU A 99 11.67 -4.01 6.12
C LEU A 99 13.10 -4.03 6.69
N SER A 100 13.85 -5.11 6.48
CA SER A 100 15.20 -5.25 7.05
C SER A 100 16.20 -4.26 6.46
N SER A 101 15.96 -3.80 5.22
CA SER A 101 16.79 -2.78 4.56
C SER A 101 16.32 -1.35 4.85
N ASN A 102 15.37 -1.17 5.78
CA ASN A 102 14.81 0.12 6.20
C ASN A 102 14.18 0.94 5.06
N LYS A 103 13.74 0.29 3.97
CA LYS A 103 13.10 0.97 2.82
C LYS A 103 11.64 1.36 3.08
N CYS A 104 11.03 0.75 4.08
CA CYS A 104 9.69 1.06 4.58
C CYS A 104 9.59 0.67 6.05
N ASP A 105 8.52 1.06 6.72
CA ASP A 105 8.22 0.69 8.11
C ASP A 105 7.18 -0.43 8.18
N LEU A 106 6.34 -0.50 7.15
CA LEU A 106 5.23 -1.43 7.02
C LEU A 106 5.13 -1.92 5.57
N VAL A 107 4.50 -3.07 5.37
CA VAL A 107 4.17 -3.60 4.04
C VAL A 107 2.67 -3.85 3.95
N ALA A 108 2.04 -3.47 2.83
CA ALA A 108 0.65 -3.80 2.58
C ALA A 108 0.51 -4.99 1.65
N ILE A 109 -0.40 -5.90 2.01
CA ILE A 109 -0.69 -7.12 1.25
C ILE A 109 -2.15 -7.06 0.82
N GLY A 110 -2.39 -6.91 -0.49
CA GLY A 110 -3.74 -6.91 -1.05
C GLY A 110 -4.18 -8.31 -1.45
N ARG A 111 -3.99 -8.66 -2.73
CA ARG A 111 -4.43 -9.95 -3.32
C ARG A 111 -3.89 -11.19 -2.59
N GLY A 112 -2.76 -11.08 -1.89
CA GLY A 112 -2.24 -12.16 -1.04
C GLY A 112 -3.21 -12.54 0.09
N LEU A 113 -3.83 -11.57 0.76
CA LEU A 113 -4.80 -11.81 1.83
C LEU A 113 -6.15 -12.29 1.30
N ILE A 114 -6.50 -11.91 0.06
CA ILE A 114 -7.67 -12.50 -0.62
C ILE A 114 -7.41 -13.99 -0.87
N ALA A 115 -6.22 -14.37 -1.33
CA ALA A 115 -5.89 -15.77 -1.55
C ALA A 115 -5.76 -16.55 -0.23
N ASP A 116 -5.16 -15.96 0.80
CA ASP A 116 -4.92 -16.61 2.08
C ASP A 116 -5.11 -15.62 3.25
N PRO A 117 -6.29 -15.58 3.91
CA PRO A 117 -6.51 -14.69 5.05
C PRO A 117 -5.63 -15.06 6.25
N TYR A 118 -5.12 -16.30 6.31
CA TYR A 118 -4.22 -16.77 7.36
C TYR A 118 -2.74 -16.52 7.03
N TRP A 119 -2.43 -15.84 5.92
CA TRP A 119 -1.05 -15.50 5.52
C TRP A 119 -0.23 -14.91 6.68
N PRO A 120 -0.71 -13.91 7.46
CA PRO A 120 0.11 -13.30 8.51
C PRO A 120 0.49 -14.29 9.62
N ILE A 121 -0.44 -15.17 9.98
CA ILE A 121 -0.23 -16.20 11.00
C ILE A 121 0.77 -17.24 10.48
N LYS A 122 0.60 -17.72 9.25
CA LYS A 122 1.51 -18.68 8.62
C LYS A 122 2.93 -18.15 8.50
N VAL A 123 3.10 -16.88 8.11
CA VAL A 123 4.42 -16.24 8.05
C VAL A 123 5.04 -16.12 9.44
N LYS A 124 4.28 -15.67 10.43
CA LYS A 124 4.74 -15.56 11.83
C LYS A 124 5.21 -16.91 12.40
N GLU A 125 4.54 -18.00 12.04
CA GLU A 125 4.84 -19.36 12.51
C GLU A 125 5.86 -20.10 11.63
N GLY A 126 6.41 -19.47 10.58
CA GLY A 126 7.36 -20.12 9.66
C GLY A 126 6.72 -21.17 8.73
N ARG A 127 5.39 -21.22 8.65
CA ARG A 127 4.62 -22.13 7.78
C ARG A 127 4.42 -21.58 6.37
N GLU A 128 5.46 -20.93 5.81
CA GLU A 128 5.38 -20.27 4.49
C GLU A 128 5.04 -21.24 3.35
N LYS A 129 5.32 -22.54 3.50
CA LYS A 129 4.99 -23.60 2.53
C LYS A 129 3.48 -23.88 2.44
N GLU A 130 2.71 -23.51 3.46
CA GLU A 130 1.26 -23.72 3.54
C GLU A 130 0.46 -22.51 3.04
N ILE A 131 1.14 -21.47 2.56
CA ILE A 131 0.50 -20.27 2.04
C ILE A 131 -0.23 -20.60 0.73
N ILE A 132 -1.52 -20.27 0.64
CA ILE A 132 -2.28 -20.29 -0.61
C ILE A 132 -1.82 -19.09 -1.45
N ARG A 133 -0.87 -19.34 -2.36
CA ARG A 133 -0.21 -18.27 -3.11
C ARG A 133 -1.14 -17.66 -4.15
N CYS A 134 -1.24 -16.32 -4.14
CA CYS A 134 -1.89 -15.60 -5.23
C CYS A 134 -1.09 -15.78 -6.53
N ILE A 135 -1.76 -16.25 -7.58
CA ILE A 135 -1.18 -16.42 -8.93
C ILE A 135 -1.35 -15.17 -9.82
N LYS A 136 -1.82 -14.06 -9.25
CA LYS A 136 -2.01 -12.76 -9.92
C LYS A 136 -2.92 -12.81 -11.18
N CYS A 137 -3.81 -13.80 -11.26
CA CYS A 137 -4.67 -14.01 -12.43
C CYS A 137 -5.70 -12.90 -12.69
N ASN A 138 -6.05 -12.10 -11.68
CA ASN A 138 -7.10 -11.06 -11.74
C ASN A 138 -8.50 -11.54 -12.15
N GLU A 139 -8.74 -12.83 -12.38
CA GLU A 139 -10.02 -13.36 -12.89
C GLU A 139 -11.22 -13.09 -11.98
N LYS A 140 -11.11 -13.48 -10.70
CA LYS A 140 -12.23 -13.44 -9.75
C LYS A 140 -12.15 -12.33 -8.71
N CYS A 141 -10.99 -11.71 -8.55
CA CYS A 141 -10.84 -10.56 -7.67
C CYS A 141 -11.17 -9.28 -8.44
N TYR A 142 -10.18 -8.69 -9.10
CA TYR A 142 -10.37 -7.49 -9.92
C TYR A 142 -11.39 -7.72 -11.05
N GLY A 143 -11.38 -8.89 -11.68
CA GLY A 143 -12.28 -9.24 -12.79
C GLY A 143 -13.75 -9.35 -12.39
N ASN A 144 -14.06 -9.73 -11.14
CA ASN A 144 -15.42 -9.64 -10.61
C ASN A 144 -15.76 -8.21 -10.20
N LEU A 145 -14.81 -7.49 -9.57
CA LEU A 145 -14.99 -6.11 -9.15
C LEU A 145 -15.43 -5.21 -10.31
N ILE A 146 -14.79 -5.31 -11.48
CA ILE A 146 -15.15 -4.51 -12.67
C ILE A 146 -16.48 -4.93 -13.33
N LYS A 147 -17.07 -6.05 -12.90
CA LYS A 147 -18.36 -6.57 -13.38
C LYS A 147 -19.48 -6.40 -12.35
N ASP A 148 -19.21 -5.70 -11.25
CA ASP A 148 -20.12 -5.59 -10.09
C ASP A 148 -20.58 -6.95 -9.54
N ILE A 149 -19.71 -7.96 -9.63
CA ILE A 149 -19.91 -9.28 -9.04
C ILE A 149 -19.12 -9.33 -7.71
N PRO A 150 -19.63 -9.97 -6.64
CA PRO A 150 -18.87 -10.15 -5.41
C PRO A 150 -17.46 -10.73 -5.66
N ILE A 151 -16.47 -10.16 -4.98
CA ILE A 151 -15.08 -10.59 -5.08
C ILE A 151 -14.95 -12.05 -4.63
N SER A 152 -14.20 -12.84 -5.41
CA SER A 152 -13.81 -14.20 -5.04
C SER A 152 -12.35 -14.46 -5.44
N CYS A 153 -11.86 -15.70 -5.30
CA CYS A 153 -10.48 -16.07 -5.63
C CYS A 153 -10.41 -17.36 -6.46
N ALA A 154 -9.50 -17.39 -7.43
CA ALA A 154 -9.25 -18.59 -8.22
C ALA A 154 -8.50 -19.68 -7.41
N GLN A 155 -7.76 -19.28 -6.36
CA GLN A 155 -6.97 -20.18 -5.52
C GLN A 155 -7.69 -20.58 -4.23
N ASN A 156 -8.60 -19.74 -3.74
CA ASN A 156 -9.35 -19.98 -2.51
C ASN A 156 -10.85 -19.87 -2.78
N ARG A 157 -11.55 -21.01 -2.68
CA ARG A 157 -12.99 -21.10 -2.95
C ARG A 157 -13.87 -20.51 -1.86
N ASN A 158 -13.31 -20.29 -0.67
CA ASN A 158 -14.07 -19.77 0.47
C ASN A 158 -14.29 -18.26 0.40
N VAL A 159 -13.53 -17.54 -0.43
CA VAL A 159 -13.66 -16.08 -0.57
C VAL A 159 -15.03 -15.71 -1.10
N GLY A 160 -15.79 -14.99 -0.29
CA GLY A 160 -17.18 -14.59 -0.55
C GLY A 160 -18.23 -15.54 0.03
N PHE A 161 -17.81 -16.53 0.83
CA PHE A 161 -18.66 -17.59 1.40
C PHE A 161 -18.26 -17.96 2.84
N GLU A 162 -17.53 -17.07 3.54
CA GLU A 162 -17.10 -17.24 4.94
C GLU A 162 -18.26 -17.14 5.95
#